data_AF-A0A7Z0SQ94-F1
#
_entry.id   AF-A0A7Z0SQ94-F1
#
_cell.length_a   1.000
_cell.length_b   1.000
_cell.length_c   1.000
_cell.angle_alpha   90.00
_cell.angle_beta   90.00
_cell.angle_gamma   90.00
#
_symmetry.space_group_name_H-M   'P 1'
#
loop_
_entity.id
_entity.type
_entity.pdbx_description
1 polymer ?
#
loop_
_entity_poly.entity_id
_entity_poly.type
_entity_poly.pdbx_seq_one_letter_code
_entity_poly.pdbx_strand_id
1 'polypeptide(L)'
;MAQEHNLGQAIKTVRAARGLSQEAFSDVSSRTYLSTLERGLKSPTLNKLAELCEVMDVHPLTLLTLAYAGEGDDAERLLARVRQDLDVLSAQQPQ
;
A
#
# COMPACT_ATOMS: atom_id res chain seq x y z
N MET A 1 -9.70 1.51 -20.16
CA MET A 1 -9.84 0.48 -19.12
C MET A 1 -9.30 1.10 -17.84
N ALA A 2 -10.03 1.08 -16.73
CA ALA A 2 -9.51 1.61 -15.48
C ALA A 2 -8.26 0.79 -15.11
N GLN A 3 -7.13 1.46 -14.82
CA GLN A 3 -5.98 0.79 -14.22
C GLN A 3 -6.45 0.19 -12.90
N GLU A 4 -6.54 -1.14 -12.82
CA GLU A 4 -6.90 -1.81 -11.57
C GLU A 4 -5.72 -1.70 -10.59
N HIS A 5 -5.82 -0.76 -9.65
CA HIS A 5 -4.84 -0.64 -8.57
C HIS A 5 -4.87 -1.91 -7.71
N ASN A 6 -3.75 -2.61 -7.61
CA ASN A 6 -3.71 -3.91 -6.95
C ASN A 6 -2.98 -3.84 -5.60
N LEU A 7 -3.69 -3.34 -4.59
CA LEU A 7 -3.18 -3.27 -3.22
C LEU A 7 -2.84 -4.67 -2.66
N GLY A 8 -3.62 -5.70 -3.02
CA GLY A 8 -3.33 -7.07 -2.62
C GLY A 8 -1.98 -7.56 -3.12
N GLN A 9 -1.68 -7.30 -4.39
CA GLN A 9 -0.40 -7.62 -4.99
C GLN A 9 0.73 -6.80 -4.37
N ALA A 10 0.53 -5.51 -4.09
CA ALA A 10 1.52 -4.68 -3.39
C ALA A 10 1.87 -5.26 -2.00
N ILE A 11 0.86 -5.64 -1.21
CA ILE A 11 1.06 -6.30 0.10
C ILE A 11 1.88 -7.59 -0.08
N LYS A 12 1.49 -8.44 -1.03
CA LYS A 12 2.20 -9.70 -1.30
C LYS A 12 3.66 -9.47 -1.72
N THR A 13 3.90 -8.51 -2.60
CA THR A 13 5.23 -8.16 -3.11
C THR A 13 6.14 -7.71 -1.98
N VAL A 14 5.68 -6.74 -1.16
CA VAL A 14 6.49 -6.24 -0.03
C VAL A 14 6.72 -7.33 1.00
N ARG A 15 5.68 -8.09 1.37
CA ARG A 15 5.83 -9.22 2.31
C ARG A 15 6.89 -10.21 1.84
N ALA A 16 6.82 -10.62 0.56
CA ALA A 16 7.77 -11.57 -0.01
C ALA A 16 9.19 -10.99 -0.08
N ALA A 17 9.34 -9.71 -0.45
CA ALA A 17 10.64 -9.03 -0.48
C ALA A 17 11.28 -8.91 0.92
N ARG A 18 10.45 -8.84 1.98
CA ARG A 18 10.89 -8.87 3.39
C ARG A 18 11.14 -10.29 3.92
N GLY A 19 10.91 -11.34 3.13
CA GLY A 19 11.09 -12.73 3.56
C GLY A 19 10.06 -13.20 4.60
N LEU A 20 8.93 -12.51 4.74
CA LEU A 20 7.93 -12.79 5.77
C LEU A 20 6.91 -13.83 5.28
N SER A 21 6.58 -14.79 6.14
CA SER A 21 5.42 -15.67 5.92
C SER A 21 4.11 -14.90 6.19
N GLN A 22 2.98 -15.44 5.75
CA GLN A 22 1.67 -14.87 6.13
C GLN A 22 1.38 -15.00 7.63
N GLU A 23 2.02 -15.96 8.30
CA GLU A 23 1.85 -16.20 9.73
C GLU A 23 2.60 -15.18 10.59
N ALA A 24 3.60 -14.49 10.03
CA ALA A 24 4.32 -13.42 10.71
C ALA A 24 3.43 -12.23 11.12
N PHE A 25 2.18 -12.18 10.65
CA PHE A 25 1.21 -11.12 10.93
C PHE A 25 0.19 -11.51 12.00
N SER A 26 0.37 -12.65 12.69
CA SER A 26 -0.63 -13.23 13.61
C SER A 26 -1.15 -12.26 14.68
N ASP A 27 -0.32 -11.32 15.11
CA ASP A 27 -0.65 -10.36 16.17
C ASP A 27 -1.60 -9.26 15.68
N VAL A 28 -1.59 -8.96 14.37
CA VAL A 28 -2.39 -7.90 13.76
C VAL A 28 -3.45 -8.42 12.80
N SER A 29 -3.33 -9.66 12.32
CA SER A 29 -4.20 -10.22 11.28
C SER A 29 -4.19 -11.74 11.28
N SER A 30 -5.34 -12.36 10.97
CA SER A 30 -5.36 -13.79 10.72
C SER A 30 -4.71 -14.13 9.37
N ARG A 31 -4.01 -15.27 9.31
CA ARG A 31 -3.45 -15.81 8.05
C ARG A 31 -4.48 -15.85 6.92
N THR A 32 -5.71 -16.28 7.23
CA THR A 32 -6.81 -16.34 6.25
C THR A 32 -7.17 -14.95 5.73
N TYR A 33 -7.28 -13.95 6.62
CA TYR A 33 -7.59 -12.59 6.19
C TYR A 33 -6.46 -12.01 5.35
N LEU A 34 -5.20 -12.16 5.76
CA LEU A 34 -4.04 -11.75 4.96
C LEU A 34 -4.03 -12.40 3.57
N SER A 35 -4.32 -13.71 3.49
CA SER A 35 -4.48 -14.41 2.21
C SER A 35 -5.64 -13.85 1.35
N THR A 36 -6.75 -13.43 1.95
CA THR A 36 -7.83 -12.77 1.20
C THR A 36 -7.43 -11.38 0.68
N LEU A 37 -6.65 -10.62 1.46
CA LEU A 37 -6.12 -9.32 1.05
C LEU A 37 -5.16 -9.48 -0.14
N GLU A 38 -4.19 -10.39 -0.03
CA GLU A 38 -3.17 -10.62 -1.07
C GLU A 38 -3.75 -11.10 -2.41
N ARG A 39 -4.95 -11.69 -2.40
CA ARG A 39 -5.67 -12.12 -3.59
C ARG A 39 -6.64 -11.05 -4.13
N GLY A 40 -6.70 -9.88 -3.51
CA GLY A 40 -7.64 -8.81 -3.89
C GLY A 40 -9.11 -9.13 -3.60
N LEU A 41 -9.40 -10.15 -2.77
CA LEU A 41 -10.78 -10.53 -2.45
C LEU A 41 -11.42 -9.63 -1.39
N LYS A 42 -10.58 -8.89 -0.64
CA LYS A 42 -10.99 -7.91 0.37
C LYS A 42 -10.04 -6.72 0.34
N SER A 43 -10.55 -5.55 0.74
CA SER A 43 -9.75 -4.35 0.95
C SER A 43 -9.58 -4.12 2.47
N PRO A 44 -8.37 -3.78 2.95
CA PRO A 44 -8.16 -3.39 4.33
C PRO A 44 -8.65 -1.95 4.57
N THR A 45 -8.96 -1.62 5.82
CA THR A 45 -9.07 -0.20 6.22
C THR A 45 -7.69 0.44 6.26
N LEU A 46 -7.63 1.77 6.32
CA LEU A 46 -6.34 2.47 6.44
C LEU A 46 -5.57 2.09 7.72
N ASN A 47 -6.27 1.97 8.86
CA ASN A 47 -5.65 1.55 10.12
C ASN A 47 -5.10 0.12 10.00
N LYS A 48 -5.87 -0.80 9.39
CA LYS A 48 -5.39 -2.17 9.18
C LYS A 48 -4.19 -2.20 8.24
N LEU A 49 -4.17 -1.36 7.21
CA LEU A 49 -3.02 -1.24 6.32
C LEU A 49 -1.78 -0.77 7.10
N ALA A 50 -1.92 0.22 7.99
CA ALA A 50 -0.84 0.70 8.83
C ALA A 50 -0.26 -0.39 9.74
N GLU A 51 -1.11 -1.16 10.43
CA GLU A 51 -0.67 -2.30 11.26
C GLU A 51 0.10 -3.36 10.45
N LEU A 52 -0.34 -3.67 9.23
CA LEU A 52 0.39 -4.59 8.35
C LEU A 52 1.75 -4.01 7.93
N CYS A 53 1.82 -2.69 7.69
CA CYS A 53 3.03 -2.00 7.32
C CYS A 53 4.08 -1.98 8.43
N GLU A 54 3.65 -1.89 9.68
CA GLU A 54 4.54 -2.00 10.86
C GLU A 54 5.28 -3.35 10.89
N VAL A 55 4.56 -4.46 10.66
CA VAL A 55 5.16 -5.80 10.58
C VAL A 55 6.14 -5.92 9.41
N MET A 56 5.85 -5.26 8.28
CA MET A 56 6.70 -5.26 7.09
C MET A 56 7.85 -4.23 7.14
N ASP A 57 7.93 -3.42 8.19
CA ASP A 57 8.87 -2.31 8.32
C ASP A 57 8.86 -1.39 7.08
N VAL A 58 7.67 -0.94 6.67
CA VAL A 58 7.49 0.01 5.56
C VAL A 58 6.49 1.08 5.90
N HIS A 59 6.54 2.21 5.20
CA HIS A 59 5.50 3.24 5.34
C HIS A 59 4.26 2.87 4.49
N PRO A 60 3.02 3.12 4.94
CA PRO A 60 1.81 2.81 4.17
C PRO A 60 1.76 3.44 2.77
N LEU A 61 2.31 4.65 2.62
CA LEU A 61 2.43 5.28 1.31
C LEU A 61 3.31 4.48 0.35
N THR A 62 4.31 3.73 0.82
CA THR A 62 5.12 2.85 -0.05
C THR A 62 4.25 1.78 -0.70
N LEU A 63 3.35 1.14 0.06
CA LEU A 63 2.40 0.17 -0.49
C LEU A 63 1.42 0.81 -1.46
N LEU A 64 0.91 2.00 -1.14
CA LEU A 64 0.00 2.73 -2.03
C LEU A 64 0.71 3.13 -3.33
N THR A 65 1.95 3.62 -3.27
CA THR A 65 2.76 3.91 -4.46
C THR A 65 2.91 2.66 -5.32
N LEU A 66 3.24 1.50 -4.74
CA LEU A 66 3.33 0.24 -5.49
C LEU A 66 1.99 -0.19 -6.09
N ALA A 67 0.88 0.01 -5.38
CA ALA A 67 -0.45 -0.35 -5.86
C ALA A 67 -0.91 0.52 -7.04
N TYR A 68 -0.46 1.77 -7.11
CA TYR A 68 -0.84 2.74 -8.15
C TYR A 68 0.16 2.82 -9.31
N ALA A 69 1.46 2.61 -9.06
CA ALA A 69 2.51 2.75 -10.07
C ALA A 69 2.56 1.59 -11.07
N GLY A 70 2.04 0.41 -10.73
CA GLY A 70 2.13 -0.75 -11.63
C GLY A 70 3.57 -1.23 -11.86
N GLU A 71 3.83 -1.89 -13.00
CA GLU A 71 5.16 -2.36 -13.40
C GLU A 71 5.90 -1.26 -14.21
N GLY A 72 7.02 -0.72 -13.69
CA GLY A 72 7.90 0.22 -14.41
C GLY A 72 8.37 1.44 -13.59
N ASP A 73 8.98 2.42 -14.27
CA ASP A 73 9.47 3.70 -13.71
C ASP A 73 8.36 4.70 -13.32
N ASP A 74 7.12 4.24 -13.13
CA ASP A 74 5.96 5.10 -12.88
C ASP A 74 5.89 5.62 -11.43
N ALA A 75 6.67 5.07 -10.50
CA ALA A 75 6.69 5.50 -9.10
C ALA A 75 7.16 6.95 -8.92
N GLU A 76 8.23 7.36 -9.60
CA GLU A 76 8.75 8.73 -9.54
C GLU A 76 7.74 9.74 -10.11
N ARG A 77 7.11 9.40 -11.23
CA ARG A 77 6.06 10.24 -11.84
C ARG A 77 4.87 10.39 -10.90
N LEU A 78 4.45 9.30 -10.25
CA LEU A 78 3.37 9.32 -9.27
C LEU A 78 3.73 10.19 -8.06
N LEU A 79 4.93 10.04 -7.50
CA LEU A 79 5.38 10.84 -6.36
C LEU A 79 5.50 12.33 -6.71
N ALA A 80 5.99 12.67 -7.89
CA ALA A 80 6.03 14.03 -8.39
C ALA A 80 4.62 14.63 -8.49
N ARG A 81 3.64 13.84 -8.98
CA ARG A 81 2.25 14.26 -9.03
C ARG A 81 1.65 14.48 -7.63
N VAL A 82 1.85 13.54 -6.71
CA VAL A 82 1.38 13.65 -5.33
C VAL A 82 1.97 14.88 -4.64
N ARG A 83 3.25 15.19 -4.87
CA ARG A 83 3.90 16.41 -4.37
C ARG A 83 3.18 17.67 -4.86
N GLN A 84 2.92 17.76 -6.16
CA GLN A 84 2.21 18.90 -6.74
C GLN A 84 0.80 19.06 -6.15
N ASP A 85 0.06 17.96 -5.99
CA ASP A 85 -1.29 18.00 -5.43
C ASP A 85 -1.26 18.49 -3.95
N LEU A 86 -0.27 18.06 -3.15
CA LEU A 86 -0.08 18.53 -1.78
C LEU A 86 0.27 20.03 -1.70
N ASP A 87 1.14 20.51 -2.59
CA ASP A 87 1.51 21.93 -2.64
C ASP A 87 0.30 22.81 -2.96
N VAL A 88 -0.57 22.37 -3.89
CA VAL A 88 -1.81 23.07 -4.25
C VAL A 88 -2.80 23.10 -3.09
N LEU A 89 -3.02 21.94 -2.43
CA LEU A 89 -4.01 21.84 -1.35
C LEU A 89 -3.55 22.52 -0.05
N SER A 90 -2.25 22.50 0.26
CA SER A 90 -1.69 23.20 1.42
C SER A 90 -1.67 24.71 1.23
N ALA A 91 -1.49 25.20 0.00
CA ALA A 91 -1.61 26.63 -0.32
C ALA A 91 -3.06 27.16 -0.28
N GLN A 92 -4.06 26.28 -0.29
CA GLN A 92 -5.49 26.63 -0.31
C GLN A 92 -6.15 26.64 1.07
N GLN A 93 -5.40 26.52 2.17
CA GLN A 93 -5.97 26.68 3.51
C GLN A 93 -6.01 28.17 3.90
N PRO A 94 -7.17 28.86 3.86
CA PRO A 94 -7.33 30.11 4.60
C PRO A 94 -7.21 29.78 6.09
N GLN A 95 -6.45 30.62 6.81
CA GLN A 95 -6.36 30.58 8.28
C GLN A 95 -7.74 30.71 8.94
#